data_AF-A0A7J3AXU7-F1
#
_entry.id   AF-A0A7J3AXU7-F1
#
_cell.length_a   1.000
_cell.length_b   1.000
_cell.length_c   1.000
_cell.angle_alpha   90.00
_cell.angle_beta   90.00
_cell.angle_gamma   90.00
#
_symmetry.space_group_name_H-M   'P 1'
#
loop_
_entity.id
_entity.type
_entity.pdbx_description
1 polymer ?
#
loop_
_entity_poly.entity_id
_entity_poly.type
_entity_poly.pdbx_seq_one_letter_code
_entity_poly.pdbx_strand_id
1 'polypeptide(L)'
;MSPYKKFTEASIEMSGPVKAYNIASMISIMIFRAVTLHLNDPELYSSYSDYLTKLSSKLNSLSARVVLPKAYDEVSLDLKAAYSGRGSKAFEIAWNLLKGGYFTSISLSSDPSEIYRASEFLFRISEELGPEYATMFALGSGEPPETPYFPLTKSENFGLSFSLLYPSDLYGALTEAEEPDLTLRYALSRVFGEAERRVEEAIGELGEAVPIIGIDFSLSPWMEESAAEVVSLVARSPFLGPGTPSALLEINEAILESSEGMRRIGFNETMLPMAEDDLLKELSLRLEMRARDLALLTPYCLAGLDMVLLPLSVGREDLAKLIRDVIASSRVKGRTIGLRIILADAEPGEQVELRRFGKVPVMMP
;
A
#
# COMPACT_ATOMS: atom_id res chain seq x y z
N MET A 1 24.48 28.94 -28.26
CA MET A 1 24.25 29.94 -27.20
C MET A 1 23.15 29.39 -26.30
N SER A 2 23.55 28.91 -25.12
CA SER A 2 22.70 28.32 -24.09
C SER A 2 22.39 29.39 -23.03
N PRO A 3 21.13 29.55 -22.56
CA PRO A 3 20.84 30.46 -21.46
C PRO A 3 20.63 29.66 -20.16
N TYR A 4 21.71 29.14 -19.57
CA TYR A 4 21.73 28.81 -18.14
C TYR A 4 22.43 29.96 -17.42
N LYS A 5 21.65 30.89 -16.86
CA LYS A 5 22.14 31.87 -15.90
C LYS A 5 21.98 31.27 -14.50
N LYS A 6 23.12 31.21 -13.80
CA LYS A 6 23.28 30.87 -12.39
C LYS A 6 22.28 31.64 -11.53
N PHE A 7 21.47 30.95 -10.74
CA PHE A 7 20.90 31.48 -9.52
C PHE A 7 21.86 31.14 -8.39
N THR A 8 22.53 32.17 -7.90
CA THR A 8 23.33 32.18 -6.68
C THR A 8 22.41 32.19 -5.46
N GLU A 9 22.86 31.51 -4.41
CA GLU A 9 22.33 31.45 -3.04
C GLU A 9 21.53 32.71 -2.65
N ALA A 10 20.21 32.56 -2.57
CA ALA A 10 19.37 33.44 -1.79
C ALA A 10 18.98 32.69 -0.52
N SER A 11 19.66 33.02 0.57
CA SER A 11 19.20 32.75 1.92
C SER A 11 17.81 33.35 2.09
N ILE A 12 16.79 32.50 2.10
CA ILE A 12 15.44 32.90 2.49
C ILE A 12 15.47 33.09 4.01
N GLU A 13 15.69 34.33 4.46
CA GLU A 13 15.35 34.72 5.82
C GLU A 13 13.84 34.59 5.99
N MET A 14 13.40 33.56 6.71
CA MET A 14 12.02 33.38 7.14
C MET A 14 11.69 34.43 8.21
N SER A 15 11.35 35.64 7.79
CA SER A 15 10.87 36.70 8.69
C SER A 15 9.34 36.70 8.74
N GLY A 16 8.78 35.90 9.64
CA GLY A 16 7.38 35.92 10.03
C GLY A 16 7.10 34.81 11.04
N PRO A 17 6.34 35.06 12.13
CA PRO A 17 5.98 33.98 13.03
C PRO A 17 4.92 33.14 12.32
N VAL A 18 5.36 32.12 11.56
CA VAL A 18 4.55 30.89 11.49
C VAL A 18 4.27 30.57 12.95
N LYS A 19 3.00 30.58 13.38
CA LYS A 19 2.64 30.05 14.69
C LYS A 19 3.20 28.63 14.69
N ALA A 20 4.36 28.47 15.31
CA ALA A 20 4.96 27.19 15.56
C ALA A 20 4.00 26.50 16.52
N TYR A 21 2.97 25.86 15.96
CA TYR A 21 2.25 24.83 16.68
C TYR A 21 3.33 23.91 17.22
N ASN A 22 3.23 23.62 18.51
CA ASN A 22 4.23 22.87 19.25
C ASN A 22 4.16 21.39 18.84
N ILE A 23 4.47 21.09 17.57
CA ILE A 23 4.43 19.76 16.93
C ILE A 23 5.50 18.85 17.54
N ALA A 24 6.47 19.41 18.28
CA ALA A 24 7.40 18.64 19.10
C ALA A 24 6.70 17.74 20.14
N SER A 25 5.42 17.99 20.45
CA SER A 25 4.57 17.15 21.30
C SER A 25 3.62 16.22 20.54
N MET A 26 3.70 16.15 19.20
CA MET A 26 2.65 15.54 18.36
C MET A 26 3.07 14.28 17.58
N ILE A 27 4.33 13.86 17.59
CA ILE A 27 4.66 12.54 17.03
C ILE A 27 4.20 11.50 18.05
N SER A 28 3.15 10.77 17.70
CA SER A 28 2.72 9.58 18.44
C SER A 28 3.88 8.59 18.52
N ILE A 29 3.76 7.50 19.27
CA ILE A 29 4.76 6.43 19.19
C ILE A 29 4.77 5.93 17.74
N MET A 30 5.80 6.31 16.96
CA MET A 30 5.91 5.95 15.53
C MET A 30 5.71 4.45 15.33
N ILE A 31 4.84 4.10 14.39
CA ILE A 31 4.48 2.72 14.07
C ILE A 31 4.96 2.40 12.65
N PHE A 32 5.67 1.28 12.52
CA PHE A 32 6.00 0.73 11.22
C PHE A 32 4.91 -0.24 10.79
N ARG A 33 4.33 -0.07 9.59
CA ARG A 33 3.39 -1.05 9.06
C ARG A 33 4.06 -2.40 8.85
N ALA A 34 5.27 -2.41 8.34
CA ALA A 34 6.02 -3.63 8.14
C ALA A 34 7.54 -3.43 8.21
N VAL A 35 8.21 -4.45 8.73
CA VAL A 35 9.60 -4.76 8.44
C VAL A 35 9.60 -5.94 7.47
N THR A 36 10.12 -5.72 6.27
CA THR A 36 10.11 -6.73 5.21
C THR A 36 11.52 -7.03 4.77
N LEU A 37 11.84 -8.31 4.75
CA LEU A 37 13.08 -8.81 4.24
C LEU A 37 12.88 -9.38 2.83
N HIS A 38 13.80 -9.04 1.93
CA HIS A 38 13.88 -9.54 0.57
C HIS A 38 15.02 -10.54 0.44
N LEU A 39 14.74 -11.69 -0.17
CA LEU A 39 15.66 -12.79 -0.39
C LEU A 39 15.79 -13.10 -1.88
N ASN A 40 16.99 -12.93 -2.41
CA ASN A 40 17.32 -13.38 -3.76
C ASN A 40 17.67 -14.87 -3.81
N ASP A 41 18.18 -15.45 -2.73
CA ASP A 41 18.43 -16.88 -2.57
C ASP A 41 18.02 -17.37 -1.17
N PRO A 42 16.87 -18.06 -1.05
CA PRO A 42 16.34 -18.46 0.24
C PRO A 42 17.10 -19.63 0.89
N GLU A 43 17.93 -20.36 0.15
CA GLU A 43 18.70 -21.50 0.67
C GLU A 43 19.84 -21.06 1.62
N LEU A 44 20.19 -19.77 1.61
CA LEU A 44 21.19 -19.18 2.50
C LEU A 44 20.60 -18.68 3.83
N TYR A 45 19.34 -19.02 4.16
CA TYR A 45 18.49 -18.11 4.95
C TYR A 45 17.76 -18.67 6.20
N SER A 46 18.29 -19.69 6.87
CA SER A 46 17.61 -20.23 8.07
C SER A 46 17.77 -19.38 9.36
N SER A 47 18.62 -18.34 9.38
CA SER A 47 19.05 -17.68 10.63
C SER A 47 18.37 -16.35 10.99
N TYR A 48 17.61 -15.73 10.08
CA TYR A 48 17.17 -14.33 10.27
C TYR A 48 15.70 -14.16 10.68
N SER A 49 14.91 -15.23 10.82
CA SER A 49 13.56 -15.12 11.39
C SER A 49 13.58 -14.49 12.79
N ASP A 50 14.56 -14.89 13.61
CA ASP A 50 14.78 -14.32 14.95
C ASP A 50 15.23 -12.85 14.86
N TYR A 51 16.13 -12.54 13.93
CA TYR A 51 16.58 -11.17 13.68
C TYR A 51 15.40 -10.26 13.28
N LEU A 52 14.59 -10.70 12.32
CA LEU A 52 13.45 -9.94 11.82
C LEU A 52 12.40 -9.72 12.91
N THR A 53 12.16 -10.72 13.76
CA THR A 53 11.26 -10.61 14.91
C THR A 53 11.76 -9.59 15.92
N LYS A 54 13.06 -9.60 16.24
CA LYS A 54 13.69 -8.61 17.14
C LYS A 54 13.65 -7.20 16.56
N LEU A 55 13.95 -7.06 15.26
CA LEU A 55 13.91 -5.77 14.56
C LEU A 55 12.49 -5.21 14.51
N SER A 56 11.51 -6.04 14.16
CA SER A 56 10.09 -5.69 14.18
C SER A 56 9.64 -5.19 15.55
N SER A 57 10.03 -5.89 16.62
CA SER A 57 9.72 -5.46 17.99
C SER A 57 10.38 -4.13 18.37
N LYS A 58 11.64 -3.90 17.99
CA LYS A 58 12.35 -2.63 18.25
C LYS A 58 11.71 -1.44 17.53
N LEU A 59 11.26 -1.65 16.30
CA LEU A 59 10.61 -0.62 15.48
C LEU A 59 9.11 -0.48 15.75
N ASN A 60 8.56 -1.20 16.74
CA ASN A 60 7.14 -1.23 17.01
C ASN A 60 6.31 -1.50 15.73
N SER A 61 6.71 -2.51 14.97
CA SER A 61 6.07 -2.81 13.70
C SER A 61 4.86 -3.72 13.85
N LEU A 62 3.81 -3.46 13.07
CA LEU A 62 2.62 -4.32 13.00
C LEU A 62 2.92 -5.68 12.39
N SER A 63 3.97 -5.81 11.57
CA SER A 63 4.27 -7.08 10.91
C SER A 63 5.73 -7.25 10.51
N ALA A 64 6.23 -8.48 10.67
CA ALA A 64 7.47 -8.94 10.08
C ALA A 64 7.14 -9.81 8.86
N ARG A 65 7.80 -9.56 7.72
CA ARG A 65 7.46 -10.17 6.43
C ARG A 65 8.69 -10.63 5.66
N VAL A 66 8.50 -11.59 4.77
CA VAL A 66 9.54 -12.06 3.85
C VAL A 66 9.03 -12.12 2.41
N VAL A 67 9.85 -11.66 1.47
CA VAL A 67 9.62 -11.83 0.03
C VAL A 67 10.65 -12.80 -0.52
N LEU A 68 10.17 -13.78 -1.26
CA LEU A 68 10.93 -14.90 -1.79
C LEU A 68 10.85 -14.93 -3.32
N PRO A 69 11.87 -15.47 -4.00
CA PRO A 69 11.86 -15.58 -5.46
C PRO A 69 11.03 -16.81 -5.91
N LYS A 70 10.84 -17.78 -5.01
CA LYS A 70 10.06 -19.02 -5.16
C LYS A 70 9.55 -19.47 -3.80
N ALA A 71 8.56 -20.37 -3.77
CA ALA A 71 8.13 -21.01 -2.52
C ALA A 71 9.32 -21.70 -1.83
N TYR A 72 9.44 -21.51 -0.51
CA TYR A 72 10.47 -22.13 0.31
C TYR A 72 9.94 -22.31 1.75
N ASP A 73 9.62 -23.54 2.12
CA ASP A 73 8.86 -23.83 3.34
C ASP A 73 9.70 -23.82 4.62
N GLU A 74 11.04 -23.73 4.51
CA GLU A 74 11.92 -23.63 5.68
C GLU A 74 11.89 -22.22 6.31
N VAL A 75 11.31 -21.21 5.64
CA VAL A 75 11.13 -19.89 6.25
C VAL A 75 9.99 -19.93 7.26
N SER A 76 10.35 -19.79 8.54
CA SER A 76 9.44 -19.81 9.69
C SER A 76 8.74 -18.47 9.94
N LEU A 77 8.17 -17.85 8.91
CA LEU A 77 7.38 -16.62 9.01
C LEU A 77 6.01 -16.80 8.36
N ASP A 78 4.97 -16.33 9.04
CA ASP A 78 3.57 -16.45 8.57
C ASP A 78 3.30 -15.58 7.34
N LEU A 79 3.93 -14.41 7.26
CA LEU A 79 3.74 -13.44 6.18
C LEU A 79 4.87 -13.57 5.16
N LYS A 80 4.68 -14.51 4.22
CA LYS A 80 5.60 -14.78 3.13
C LYS A 80 4.97 -14.49 1.77
N ALA A 81 5.68 -13.79 0.90
CA ALA A 81 5.25 -13.48 -0.45
C ALA A 81 6.15 -14.12 -1.51
N ALA A 82 5.57 -14.55 -2.62
CA ALA A 82 6.29 -14.97 -3.82
C ALA A 82 5.49 -14.58 -5.06
N TYR A 83 6.15 -14.02 -6.07
CA TYR A 83 5.51 -13.58 -7.30
C TYR A 83 5.20 -14.76 -8.23
N SER A 84 3.98 -14.85 -8.76
CA SER A 84 3.59 -15.95 -9.68
C SER A 84 3.98 -15.73 -11.14
N GLY A 85 4.37 -14.50 -11.49
CA GLY A 85 4.76 -14.16 -12.85
C GLY A 85 3.61 -13.68 -13.73
N ARG A 86 3.71 -13.99 -15.03
CA ARG A 86 2.84 -13.50 -16.10
C ARG A 86 2.30 -14.64 -16.95
N GLY A 87 1.20 -14.37 -17.66
CA GLY A 87 0.64 -15.29 -18.64
C GLY A 87 -0.09 -16.47 -18.00
N SER A 88 -0.53 -17.41 -18.84
CA SER A 88 -1.42 -18.50 -18.44
C SER A 88 -0.87 -19.40 -17.33
N LYS A 89 0.44 -19.65 -17.28
CA LYS A 89 1.07 -20.49 -16.25
C LYS A 89 1.06 -19.84 -14.86
N ALA A 90 1.00 -18.52 -14.78
CA ALA A 90 1.02 -17.79 -13.51
C ALA A 90 -0.20 -18.12 -12.65
N PHE A 91 -1.35 -18.45 -13.26
CA PHE A 91 -2.57 -18.85 -12.54
C PHE A 91 -2.41 -20.16 -11.75
N GLU A 92 -1.73 -21.15 -12.33
CA GLU A 92 -1.45 -22.42 -11.64
C GLU A 92 -0.40 -22.24 -10.54
N ILE A 93 0.62 -21.41 -10.79
CA ILE A 93 1.63 -21.07 -9.77
C ILE A 93 0.97 -20.34 -8.59
N ALA A 94 0.15 -19.33 -8.87
CA ALA A 94 -0.59 -18.57 -7.85
C ALA A 94 -1.50 -19.48 -7.03
N TRP A 95 -2.19 -20.41 -7.67
CA TRP A 95 -3.04 -21.39 -7.00
C TRP A 95 -2.27 -22.22 -5.97
N ASN A 96 -1.11 -22.74 -6.36
CA ASN A 96 -0.28 -23.55 -5.48
C ASN A 96 0.33 -22.71 -4.34
N LEU A 97 0.76 -21.48 -4.63
CA LEU A 97 1.27 -20.54 -3.64
C LEU A 97 0.21 -20.19 -2.59
N LEU A 98 -1.01 -19.85 -3.00
CA LEU A 98 -2.12 -19.54 -2.10
C LEU A 98 -2.43 -20.73 -1.18
N LYS A 99 -2.49 -21.95 -1.72
CA LYS A 99 -2.67 -23.17 -0.91
C LYS A 99 -1.54 -23.40 0.09
N GLY A 100 -0.31 -22.99 -0.25
CA GLY A 100 0.85 -23.01 0.63
C GLY A 100 0.90 -21.85 1.65
N GLY A 101 -0.11 -20.98 1.67
CA GLY A 101 -0.18 -19.83 2.57
C GLY A 101 0.70 -18.65 2.16
N TYR A 102 1.11 -18.58 0.89
CA TYR A 102 1.89 -17.45 0.38
C TYR A 102 0.97 -16.34 -0.13
N PHE A 103 1.37 -15.11 0.19
CA PHE A 103 0.94 -13.92 -0.52
C PHE A 103 1.51 -13.96 -1.94
N THR A 104 0.69 -13.68 -2.95
CA THR A 104 1.14 -13.80 -4.34
C THR A 104 0.39 -12.86 -5.28
N SER A 105 1.01 -12.57 -6.42
CA SER A 105 0.40 -11.75 -7.46
C SER A 105 0.65 -12.30 -8.86
N ILE A 106 -0.26 -11.97 -9.78
CA ILE A 106 -0.11 -12.19 -11.21
C ILE A 106 -0.07 -10.85 -11.93
N SER A 107 0.86 -10.68 -12.85
CA SER A 107 0.87 -9.53 -13.74
C SER A 107 0.14 -9.86 -15.04
N LEU A 108 -0.93 -9.12 -15.28
CA LEU A 108 -1.81 -9.23 -16.44
C LEU A 108 -1.29 -8.37 -17.60
N SER A 109 -1.47 -8.87 -18.81
CA SER A 109 -1.48 -8.03 -20.00
C SER A 109 -2.86 -7.36 -20.18
N SER A 110 -3.01 -6.61 -21.26
CA SER A 110 -4.32 -6.04 -21.64
C SER A 110 -5.13 -6.95 -22.56
N ASP A 111 -4.73 -8.22 -22.69
CA ASP A 111 -5.48 -9.21 -23.45
C ASP A 111 -6.83 -9.51 -22.78
N PRO A 112 -7.97 -9.36 -23.48
CA PRO A 112 -9.27 -9.60 -22.90
C PRO A 112 -9.48 -11.03 -22.38
N SER A 113 -8.84 -12.04 -23.01
CA SER A 113 -8.99 -13.43 -22.57
C SER A 113 -8.24 -13.70 -21.25
N GLU A 114 -7.09 -13.05 -21.06
CA GLU A 114 -6.33 -13.10 -19.82
C GLU A 114 -7.07 -12.38 -18.68
N ILE A 115 -7.68 -11.22 -18.96
CA ILE A 115 -8.51 -10.49 -17.99
C ILE A 115 -9.73 -11.32 -17.58
N TYR A 116 -10.41 -11.96 -18.55
CA TYR A 116 -11.54 -12.84 -18.25
C TYR A 116 -11.10 -14.05 -17.41
N ARG A 117 -9.93 -14.64 -17.70
CA ARG A 117 -9.35 -15.70 -16.88
C ARG A 117 -9.03 -15.23 -15.46
N ALA A 118 -8.60 -13.98 -15.28
CA ALA A 118 -8.38 -13.40 -13.96
C ALA A 118 -9.68 -13.28 -13.16
N SER A 119 -10.77 -12.87 -13.80
CA SER A 119 -12.10 -12.90 -13.20
C SER A 119 -12.50 -14.32 -12.76
N GLU A 120 -12.40 -15.31 -13.65
CA GLU A 120 -12.67 -16.73 -13.32
C GLU A 120 -11.81 -17.21 -12.14
N PHE A 121 -10.55 -16.80 -12.08
CA PHE A 121 -9.64 -17.20 -11.02
C PHE A 121 -10.02 -16.62 -9.66
N LEU A 122 -10.48 -15.36 -9.60
CA LEU A 122 -10.99 -14.75 -8.37
C LEU A 122 -12.24 -15.47 -7.85
N PHE A 123 -13.17 -15.81 -8.75
CA PHE A 123 -14.32 -16.65 -8.41
C PHE A 123 -13.87 -18.00 -7.84
N ARG A 124 -12.93 -18.65 -8.52
CA ARG A 124 -12.39 -19.94 -8.09
C ARG A 124 -11.74 -19.87 -6.70
N ILE A 125 -10.95 -18.83 -6.41
CA ILE A 125 -10.36 -18.63 -5.07
C ILE A 125 -11.48 -18.54 -4.03
N SER A 126 -12.50 -17.71 -4.27
CA SER A 126 -13.62 -17.54 -3.34
C SER A 126 -14.42 -18.83 -3.13
N GLU A 127 -14.75 -19.53 -4.21
CA GLU A 127 -15.62 -20.72 -4.18
C GLU A 127 -14.92 -21.95 -3.57
N GLU A 128 -13.62 -22.14 -3.82
CA GLU A 128 -12.88 -23.34 -3.41
C GLU A 128 -11.98 -23.15 -2.17
N LEU A 129 -11.42 -21.96 -1.96
CA LEU A 129 -10.52 -21.67 -0.84
C LEU A 129 -11.17 -20.75 0.22
N GLY A 130 -12.12 -19.92 -0.20
CA GLY A 130 -12.81 -18.93 0.62
C GLY A 130 -12.26 -17.50 0.46
N PRO A 131 -13.05 -16.49 0.85
CA PRO A 131 -12.73 -15.07 0.65
C PRO A 131 -11.40 -14.65 1.30
N GLU A 132 -11.05 -15.25 2.44
CA GLU A 132 -9.80 -14.98 3.15
C GLU A 132 -8.55 -15.18 2.30
N TYR A 133 -8.56 -16.15 1.38
CA TYR A 133 -7.41 -16.40 0.50
C TYR A 133 -7.25 -15.32 -0.56
N ALA A 134 -8.34 -14.64 -0.96
CA ALA A 134 -8.25 -13.52 -1.88
C ALA A 134 -7.56 -12.30 -1.24
N THR A 135 -7.56 -12.17 0.10
CA THR A 135 -6.78 -11.13 0.81
C THR A 135 -5.26 -11.28 0.63
N MET A 136 -4.82 -12.48 0.21
CA MET A 136 -3.41 -12.81 -0.05
C MET A 136 -3.06 -12.74 -1.54
N PHE A 137 -4.00 -12.36 -2.40
CA PHE A 137 -3.85 -12.36 -3.85
C PHE A 137 -3.97 -10.95 -4.44
N ALA A 138 -3.15 -10.62 -5.43
CA ALA A 138 -3.34 -9.42 -6.25
C ALA A 138 -3.16 -9.70 -7.74
N LEU A 139 -3.83 -8.87 -8.55
CA LEU A 139 -3.55 -8.70 -9.96
C LEU A 139 -2.73 -7.42 -10.15
N GLY A 140 -1.84 -7.38 -11.14
CA GLY A 140 -1.06 -6.19 -11.47
C GLY A 140 -1.03 -5.92 -12.97
N SER A 141 -0.89 -4.67 -13.40
CA SER A 141 -0.81 -4.31 -14.82
C SER A 141 0.59 -4.35 -15.44
N GLY A 142 1.62 -4.63 -14.63
CA GLY A 142 3.02 -4.54 -15.00
C GLY A 142 3.91 -5.37 -14.07
N GLU A 143 5.23 -5.26 -14.19
CA GLU A 143 6.13 -5.95 -13.25
C GLU A 143 5.87 -5.37 -11.85
N PRO A 144 5.73 -6.22 -10.82
CA PRO A 144 5.64 -5.71 -9.46
C PRO A 144 6.97 -5.07 -9.07
N PRO A 145 6.96 -3.95 -8.33
CA PRO A 145 8.17 -3.43 -7.73
C PRO A 145 8.65 -4.34 -6.59
N GLU A 146 9.93 -4.23 -6.22
CA GLU A 146 10.40 -4.68 -4.92
C GLU A 146 9.87 -3.71 -3.86
N THR A 147 9.10 -4.20 -2.88
CA THR A 147 8.38 -3.35 -1.93
C THR A 147 7.98 -4.13 -0.67
N PRO A 148 7.86 -3.48 0.50
CA PRO A 148 7.28 -4.11 1.69
C PRO A 148 5.76 -4.36 1.60
N TYR A 149 5.07 -3.88 0.56
CA TYR A 149 3.62 -4.00 0.42
C TYR A 149 3.19 -5.26 -0.32
N PHE A 150 2.42 -6.09 0.38
CA PHE A 150 1.95 -7.37 -0.13
C PHE A 150 0.58 -7.27 -0.80
N PRO A 151 0.27 -8.17 -1.74
CA PRO A 151 1.12 -9.23 -2.28
C PRO A 151 1.81 -8.84 -3.60
N LEU A 152 1.57 -7.63 -4.12
CA LEU A 152 2.15 -7.14 -5.38
C LEU A 152 3.61 -6.73 -5.21
N THR A 153 4.47 -7.72 -5.00
CA THR A 153 5.91 -7.54 -4.82
C THR A 153 6.68 -8.75 -5.34
N LYS A 154 7.97 -8.55 -5.61
CA LYS A 154 8.94 -9.61 -5.91
C LYS A 154 10.25 -9.29 -5.20
N SER A 155 11.04 -10.33 -4.95
CA SER A 155 12.41 -10.16 -4.47
C SER A 155 13.39 -10.30 -5.62
N GLU A 156 14.27 -9.30 -5.75
CA GLU A 156 15.41 -9.31 -6.68
C GLU A 156 16.73 -9.13 -5.92
N ASN A 157 16.69 -8.40 -4.80
CA ASN A 157 17.85 -8.09 -3.97
C ASN A 157 17.77 -8.82 -2.63
N PHE A 158 18.93 -8.89 -1.96
CA PHE A 158 19.01 -9.25 -0.55
C PHE A 158 18.98 -7.96 0.30
N GLY A 159 18.08 -7.88 1.27
CA GLY A 159 18.07 -6.79 2.24
C GLY A 159 16.71 -6.45 2.86
N LEU A 160 16.70 -5.42 3.69
CA LEU A 160 15.52 -4.95 4.43
C LEU A 160 14.84 -3.79 3.73
N SER A 161 13.52 -3.79 3.81
CA SER A 161 12.68 -2.65 3.47
C SER A 161 11.63 -2.42 4.55
N PHE A 162 11.10 -1.20 4.58
CA PHE A 162 10.22 -0.75 5.65
C PHE A 162 9.02 -0.01 5.07
N SER A 163 7.85 -0.16 5.70
CA SER A 163 6.69 0.70 5.43
C SER A 163 6.14 1.31 6.70
N LEU A 164 5.50 2.46 6.56
CA LEU A 164 5.08 3.32 7.66
C LEU A 164 3.56 3.29 7.84
N LEU A 165 3.11 3.44 9.09
CA LEU A 165 1.74 3.78 9.44
C LEU A 165 1.78 5.13 10.16
N TYR A 166 1.28 6.16 9.50
CA TYR A 166 1.35 7.55 9.97
C TYR A 166 0.15 8.45 9.60
N PRO A 167 -1.03 7.98 9.13
CA PRO A 167 -2.17 8.89 8.96
C PRO A 167 -2.47 9.73 10.21
N SER A 168 -2.43 9.10 11.40
CA SER A 168 -2.77 9.78 12.65
C SER A 168 -1.81 10.91 13.03
N ASP A 169 -0.54 10.81 12.65
CA ASP A 169 0.46 11.87 12.85
C ASP A 169 0.14 13.14 12.03
N LEU A 170 -0.73 13.04 11.01
CA LEU A 170 -1.11 14.16 10.15
C LEU A 170 -2.40 14.85 10.58
N TYR A 171 -3.31 14.16 11.29
CA TYR A 171 -4.66 14.68 11.57
C TYR A 171 -4.65 16.02 12.31
N GLY A 172 -3.92 16.08 13.43
CA GLY A 172 -3.87 17.29 14.25
C GLY A 172 -3.25 18.48 13.53
N ALA A 173 -2.19 18.23 12.74
CA ALA A 173 -1.52 19.27 11.98
C ALA A 173 -2.43 19.83 10.87
N LEU A 174 -3.15 18.95 10.16
CA LEU A 174 -3.97 19.36 9.02
C LEU A 174 -5.32 19.96 9.43
N THR A 175 -5.91 19.55 10.56
CA THR A 175 -7.25 20.00 10.98
C THR A 175 -7.37 21.52 11.00
N GLU A 176 -6.43 22.22 11.63
CA GLU A 176 -6.46 23.68 11.85
C GLU A 176 -5.48 24.46 10.94
N ALA A 177 -4.93 23.81 9.90
CA ALA A 177 -3.93 24.44 9.04
C ALA A 177 -4.51 25.56 8.16
N GLU A 178 -4.04 26.79 8.36
CA GLU A 178 -4.32 27.91 7.44
C GLU A 178 -3.67 27.66 6.06
N GLU A 179 -2.51 27.00 6.03
CA GLU A 179 -1.77 26.59 4.84
C GLU A 179 -1.57 25.06 4.83
N PRO A 180 -2.56 24.28 4.35
CA PRO A 180 -2.52 22.81 4.41
C PRO A 180 -1.31 22.20 3.67
N ASP A 181 -0.99 22.72 2.49
CA ASP A 181 0.08 22.25 1.61
C ASP A 181 1.48 22.31 2.28
N LEU A 182 1.80 23.47 2.88
CA LEU A 182 3.06 23.68 3.60
C LEU A 182 3.10 22.84 4.88
N THR A 183 1.97 22.79 5.60
CA THR A 183 1.84 22.01 6.84
C THR A 183 2.04 20.52 6.58
N LEU A 184 1.47 20.01 5.48
CA LEU A 184 1.62 18.63 5.03
C LEU A 184 3.09 18.29 4.77
N ARG A 185 3.78 19.06 3.94
CA ARG A 185 5.21 18.85 3.65
C ARG A 185 6.09 18.88 4.89
N TYR A 186 5.83 19.85 5.77
CA TYR A 186 6.56 19.94 7.03
C TYR A 186 6.33 18.68 7.89
N ALA A 187 5.08 18.26 8.07
CA ALA A 187 4.75 17.07 8.84
C ALA A 187 5.38 15.80 8.24
N LEU A 188 5.27 15.60 6.93
CA LEU A 188 5.88 14.47 6.21
C LEU A 188 7.40 14.44 6.38
N SER A 189 8.09 15.58 6.23
CA SER A 189 9.56 15.64 6.42
C SER A 189 9.99 15.20 7.82
N ARG A 190 9.19 15.51 8.85
CA ARG A 190 9.43 15.11 10.24
C ARG A 190 9.22 13.62 10.43
N VAL A 191 8.11 13.08 9.92
CA VAL A 191 7.79 11.65 9.98
C VAL A 191 8.88 10.84 9.26
N PHE A 192 9.28 11.25 8.06
CA PHE A 192 10.22 10.50 7.24
C PHE A 192 11.65 10.54 7.82
N GLY A 193 12.11 11.71 8.27
CA GLY A 193 13.41 11.83 8.92
C GLY A 193 13.50 11.06 10.23
N GLU A 194 12.43 11.03 11.02
CA GLU A 194 12.36 10.20 12.23
C GLU A 194 12.38 8.71 11.87
N ALA A 195 11.66 8.28 10.82
CA ALA A 195 11.64 6.90 10.39
C ALA A 195 13.03 6.39 9.97
N GLU A 196 13.77 7.16 9.15
CA GLU A 196 15.16 6.81 8.77
C GLU A 196 16.05 6.68 10.01
N ARG A 197 15.97 7.65 10.94
CA ARG A 197 16.75 7.63 12.18
C ARG A 197 16.46 6.37 13.01
N ARG A 198 15.19 6.01 13.20
CA ARG A 198 14.81 4.82 13.98
C ARG A 198 15.26 3.52 13.32
N VAL A 199 15.17 3.42 12.00
CA VAL A 199 15.66 2.26 11.24
C VAL A 199 17.17 2.08 11.44
N GLU A 200 17.95 3.16 11.29
CA GLU A 200 19.41 3.10 11.44
C GLU A 200 19.82 2.73 12.87
N GLU A 201 19.17 3.32 13.88
CA GLU A 201 19.40 3.00 15.30
C GLU A 201 19.07 1.54 15.61
N ALA A 202 17.90 1.06 15.20
CA ALA A 202 17.45 -0.30 15.49
C ALA A 202 18.36 -1.36 14.86
N ILE A 203 18.83 -1.14 13.62
CA ILE A 203 19.77 -2.04 12.96
C ILE A 203 21.15 -1.97 13.63
N GLY A 204 21.64 -0.77 13.94
CA GLY A 204 22.94 -0.57 14.59
C GLY A 204 23.03 -1.25 15.95
N GLU A 205 21.94 -1.25 16.72
CA GLU A 205 21.86 -1.93 18.01
C GLU A 205 21.82 -3.47 17.91
N LEU A 206 21.26 -4.01 16.82
CA LEU A 206 21.21 -5.47 16.62
C LEU A 206 22.53 -6.05 16.11
N GLY A 207 23.41 -5.22 15.55
CA GLY A 207 24.78 -5.60 15.19
C GLY A 207 24.92 -6.56 14.00
N GLU A 208 23.83 -6.91 13.32
CA GLU A 208 23.86 -7.69 12.08
C GLU A 208 23.89 -6.78 10.85
N ALA A 209 24.75 -7.12 9.88
CA ALA A 209 24.95 -6.35 8.66
C ALA A 209 23.97 -6.78 7.56
N VAL A 210 22.68 -6.54 7.75
CA VAL A 210 21.68 -6.70 6.67
C VAL A 210 21.50 -5.35 5.96
N PRO A 211 21.69 -5.27 4.63
CA PRO A 211 21.59 -4.01 3.91
C PRO A 211 20.15 -3.47 3.94
N ILE A 212 20.02 -2.15 4.05
CA ILE A 212 18.75 -1.45 3.88
C ILE A 212 18.57 -1.16 2.39
N ILE A 213 17.54 -1.74 1.77
CA ILE A 213 17.15 -1.47 0.38
C ILE A 213 16.36 -0.16 0.32
N GLY A 214 15.47 0.09 1.28
CA GLY A 214 14.80 1.39 1.42
C GLY A 214 13.52 1.39 2.25
N ILE A 215 12.89 2.55 2.34
CA ILE A 215 11.60 2.77 2.99
C ILE A 215 10.58 3.13 1.90
N ASP A 216 9.41 2.51 1.97
CA ASP A 216 8.26 2.90 1.15
C ASP A 216 7.40 3.88 1.95
N PHE A 217 7.46 5.15 1.54
CA PHE A 217 6.85 6.30 2.21
C PHE A 217 5.36 6.48 1.90
N SER A 218 4.74 5.49 1.26
CA SER A 218 3.31 5.51 0.95
C SER A 218 2.46 5.81 2.19
N LEU A 219 1.48 6.69 2.04
CA LEU A 219 0.47 6.95 3.07
C LEU A 219 -0.48 5.75 3.11
N SER A 220 -0.27 4.86 4.08
CA SER A 220 -1.03 3.63 4.22
C SER A 220 -1.94 3.65 5.45
N PRO A 221 -3.19 3.19 5.35
CA PRO A 221 -4.13 3.19 6.48
C PRO A 221 -4.10 1.88 7.26
N TRP A 222 -4.53 1.90 8.51
CA TRP A 222 -4.85 0.68 9.26
C TRP A 222 -5.95 0.97 10.27
N MET A 223 -7.14 0.42 10.00
CA MET A 223 -8.33 0.56 10.83
C MET A 223 -8.68 2.03 11.08
N GLU A 224 -8.60 2.50 12.33
CA GLU A 224 -8.87 3.88 12.73
C GLU A 224 -7.88 4.89 12.15
N GLU A 225 -6.68 4.46 11.77
CA GLU A 225 -5.73 5.29 11.05
C GLU A 225 -6.10 5.34 9.57
N SER A 226 -7.13 6.11 9.25
CA SER A 226 -7.64 6.36 7.91
C SER A 226 -6.76 7.28 7.06
N ALA A 227 -6.35 6.82 5.89
CA ALA A 227 -5.73 7.63 4.84
C ALA A 227 -6.79 8.48 4.12
N ALA A 228 -8.02 7.97 4.00
CA ALA A 228 -9.14 8.72 3.44
C ALA A 228 -9.49 9.97 4.29
N GLU A 229 -9.26 9.93 5.60
CA GLU A 229 -9.38 11.09 6.47
C GLU A 229 -8.32 12.15 6.16
N VAL A 230 -7.04 11.76 5.98
CA VAL A 230 -5.98 12.68 5.53
C VAL A 230 -6.37 13.36 4.22
N VAL A 231 -6.87 12.57 3.26
CA VAL A 231 -7.35 13.09 1.96
C VAL A 231 -8.47 14.11 2.18
N SER A 232 -9.42 13.84 3.07
CA SER A 232 -10.53 14.75 3.38
C SER A 232 -10.05 16.06 4.02
N LEU A 233 -9.05 15.98 4.90
CA LEU A 233 -8.45 17.14 5.57
C LEU A 233 -7.71 18.05 4.58
N VAL A 234 -6.93 17.46 3.66
CA VAL A 234 -6.26 18.21 2.58
C VAL A 234 -7.30 18.79 1.61
N ALA A 235 -8.30 18.00 1.21
CA ALA A 235 -9.36 18.46 0.31
C ALA A 235 -10.28 19.53 0.92
N ARG A 236 -10.28 19.69 2.25
CA ARG A 236 -11.27 20.49 3.00
C ARG A 236 -12.71 20.13 2.63
N SER A 237 -12.93 18.83 2.40
CA SER A 237 -14.15 18.26 1.84
C SER A 237 -14.27 16.81 2.28
N PRO A 238 -15.48 16.25 2.48
CA PRO A 238 -15.65 14.83 2.72
C PRO A 238 -15.00 13.99 1.61
N PHE A 239 -14.48 12.81 1.96
CA PHE A 239 -13.94 11.86 0.98
C PHE A 239 -14.98 11.56 -0.13
N LEU A 240 -14.53 11.48 -1.39
CA LEU A 240 -15.35 11.47 -2.62
C LEU A 240 -16.08 12.78 -2.96
N GLY A 241 -15.99 13.81 -2.12
CA GLY A 241 -16.46 15.15 -2.45
C GLY A 241 -15.57 15.86 -3.48
N PRO A 242 -16.02 17.01 -4.01
CA PRO A 242 -15.18 17.88 -4.84
C PRO A 242 -13.85 18.19 -4.14
N GLY A 243 -12.73 18.03 -4.86
CA GLY A 243 -11.38 18.19 -4.32
C GLY A 243 -10.65 16.89 -3.99
N THR A 244 -11.34 15.76 -3.89
CA THR A 244 -10.70 14.45 -3.57
C THR A 244 -9.56 14.08 -4.53
N PRO A 245 -9.72 14.12 -5.87
CA PRO A 245 -8.64 13.76 -6.79
C PRO A 245 -7.44 14.71 -6.73
N SER A 246 -7.67 16.02 -6.55
CA SER A 246 -6.59 17.00 -6.43
C SER A 246 -5.83 16.85 -5.12
N ALA A 247 -6.52 16.59 -4.00
CA ALA A 247 -5.90 16.33 -2.72
C ALA A 247 -5.03 15.06 -2.74
N LEU A 248 -5.50 13.99 -3.40
CA LEU A 248 -4.68 12.79 -3.61
C LEU A 248 -3.39 13.09 -4.38
N LEU A 249 -3.47 13.91 -5.44
CA LEU A 249 -2.29 14.33 -6.19
C LEU A 249 -1.34 15.17 -5.32
N GLU A 250 -1.86 16.16 -4.60
CA GLU A 250 -1.09 17.02 -3.70
C GLU A 250 -0.36 16.22 -2.62
N ILE A 251 -1.03 15.23 -2.01
CA ILE A 251 -0.41 14.33 -1.02
C ILE A 251 0.71 13.51 -1.66
N ASN A 252 0.49 12.96 -2.85
CA ASN A 252 1.53 12.17 -3.53
C ASN A 252 2.74 13.03 -3.90
N GLU A 253 2.53 14.26 -4.37
CA GLU A 253 3.61 15.21 -4.65
C GLU A 253 4.37 15.56 -3.36
N ALA A 254 3.65 15.85 -2.27
CA ALA A 254 4.26 16.13 -0.97
C ALA A 254 5.06 14.93 -0.42
N ILE A 255 4.59 13.69 -0.61
CA ILE A 255 5.34 12.47 -0.26
C ILE A 255 6.64 12.40 -1.07
N LEU A 256 6.58 12.61 -2.39
CA LEU A 256 7.73 12.52 -3.27
C LEU A 256 8.78 13.61 -3.00
N GLU A 257 8.35 14.83 -2.71
CA GLU A 257 9.22 15.96 -2.36
C GLU A 257 9.84 15.77 -0.98
N SER A 258 9.04 15.39 0.03
CA SER A 258 9.53 15.22 1.41
C SER A 258 10.48 14.04 1.59
N SER A 259 10.46 13.10 0.65
CA SER A 259 11.33 11.93 0.61
C SER A 259 12.51 12.08 -0.36
N GLU A 260 12.72 13.26 -0.94
CA GLU A 260 13.85 13.52 -1.83
C GLU A 260 15.18 13.38 -1.08
N GLY A 261 16.13 12.66 -1.67
CA GLY A 261 17.43 12.35 -1.05
C GLY A 261 17.42 11.16 -0.07
N MET A 262 16.26 10.60 0.26
CA MET A 262 16.11 9.42 1.12
C MET A 262 16.19 8.11 0.33
N ARG A 263 16.44 6.99 1.03
CA ARG A 263 16.43 5.64 0.42
C ARG A 263 15.00 5.16 0.19
N ARG A 264 14.41 5.51 -0.95
CA ARG A 264 13.05 5.13 -1.33
C ARG A 264 12.98 3.78 -2.00
N ILE A 265 11.93 3.01 -1.70
CA ILE A 265 11.60 1.75 -2.38
C ILE A 265 10.09 1.65 -2.61
N GLY A 266 9.66 0.78 -3.53
CA GLY A 266 8.25 0.53 -3.78
C GLY A 266 7.52 1.70 -4.43
N PHE A 267 6.37 2.07 -3.89
CA PHE A 267 5.40 2.91 -4.59
C PHE A 267 5.42 4.39 -4.19
N ASN A 268 5.54 4.69 -2.89
CA ASN A 268 5.60 6.06 -2.33
C ASN A 268 4.40 6.95 -2.72
N GLU A 269 3.19 6.44 -2.60
CA GLU A 269 1.93 7.11 -2.98
C GLU A 269 0.81 6.80 -1.97
N THR A 270 -0.30 7.53 -2.02
CA THR A 270 -1.45 7.31 -1.12
C THR A 270 -2.17 6.00 -1.43
N MET A 271 -2.45 5.21 -0.40
CA MET A 271 -3.20 3.95 -0.48
C MET A 271 -4.65 4.13 -0.06
N LEU A 272 -5.57 3.46 -0.76
CA LEU A 272 -7.00 3.43 -0.44
C LEU A 272 -7.56 1.98 -0.35
N PRO A 273 -6.94 1.08 0.43
CA PRO A 273 -7.45 -0.28 0.65
C PRO A 273 -8.77 -0.26 1.45
N MET A 274 -9.88 -0.62 0.82
CA MET A 274 -11.21 -0.50 1.44
C MET A 274 -11.32 -1.31 2.74
N ALA A 275 -10.83 -2.56 2.77
CA ALA A 275 -10.89 -3.39 3.98
C ALA A 275 -9.89 -3.01 5.09
N GLU A 276 -8.97 -2.06 4.86
CA GLU A 276 -7.93 -1.69 5.81
C GLU A 276 -8.12 -0.27 6.39
N ASP A 277 -9.16 0.46 5.96
CA ASP A 277 -9.43 1.85 6.36
C ASP A 277 -10.89 1.97 6.84
N ASP A 278 -11.10 2.31 8.11
CA ASP A 278 -12.44 2.28 8.72
C ASP A 278 -13.38 3.36 8.16
N LEU A 279 -12.85 4.49 7.68
CA LEU A 279 -13.67 5.49 6.98
C LEU A 279 -14.19 4.94 5.64
N LEU A 280 -13.34 4.23 4.90
CA LEU A 280 -13.75 3.56 3.65
C LEU A 280 -14.76 2.44 3.90
N LYS A 281 -14.60 1.66 4.97
CA LYS A 281 -15.60 0.68 5.39
C LYS A 281 -16.93 1.35 5.75
N GLU A 282 -16.90 2.44 6.51
CA GLU A 282 -18.12 3.16 6.90
C GLU A 282 -18.90 3.68 5.68
N LEU A 283 -18.22 4.32 4.73
CA LEU A 283 -18.82 4.81 3.49
C LEU A 283 -19.41 3.68 2.64
N SER A 284 -18.72 2.54 2.58
CA SER A 284 -19.18 1.35 1.86
C SER A 284 -20.40 0.72 2.53
N LEU A 285 -20.40 0.61 3.86
CA LEU A 285 -21.50 0.08 4.66
C LEU A 285 -22.77 0.93 4.53
N ARG A 286 -22.61 2.25 4.43
CA ARG A 286 -23.71 3.20 4.18
C ARG A 286 -24.15 3.26 2.72
N LEU A 287 -23.52 2.50 1.83
CA LEU A 287 -23.76 2.50 0.38
C LEU A 287 -23.51 3.86 -0.29
N GLU A 288 -22.68 4.71 0.35
CA GLU A 288 -22.26 6.03 -0.13
C GLU A 288 -21.05 5.94 -1.06
N MET A 289 -20.31 4.83 -1.03
CA MET A 289 -19.19 4.53 -1.91
C MET A 289 -19.37 3.18 -2.60
N ARG A 290 -19.08 3.13 -3.90
CA ARG A 290 -19.07 1.93 -4.74
C ARG A 290 -17.66 1.57 -5.17
N ALA A 291 -17.43 0.32 -5.58
CA ALA A 291 -16.12 -0.11 -6.05
C ALA A 291 -15.67 0.67 -7.30
N ARG A 292 -16.61 0.99 -8.22
CA ARG A 292 -16.32 1.89 -9.35
C ARG A 292 -15.76 3.26 -8.93
N ASP A 293 -16.14 3.80 -7.76
CA ASP A 293 -15.71 5.14 -7.35
C ASP A 293 -14.21 5.10 -6.99
N LEU A 294 -13.77 4.05 -6.28
CA LEU A 294 -12.35 3.79 -6.04
C LEU A 294 -11.60 3.44 -7.34
N ALA A 295 -12.22 2.69 -8.25
CA ALA A 295 -11.62 2.40 -9.56
C ALA A 295 -11.35 3.68 -10.37
N LEU A 296 -12.26 4.67 -10.30
CA LEU A 296 -12.08 5.96 -10.96
C LEU A 296 -11.01 6.85 -10.30
N LEU A 297 -10.74 6.67 -9.00
CA LEU A 297 -9.66 7.36 -8.29
C LEU A 297 -8.27 6.75 -8.55
N THR A 298 -8.19 5.57 -9.14
CA THR A 298 -6.94 4.85 -9.39
C THR A 298 -5.82 5.68 -10.05
N PRO A 299 -6.07 6.56 -11.04
CA PRO A 299 -5.00 7.39 -11.62
C PRO A 299 -4.28 8.29 -10.58
N TYR A 300 -4.94 8.57 -9.45
CA TYR A 300 -4.47 9.48 -8.41
C TYR A 300 -3.97 8.76 -7.14
N CYS A 301 -4.05 7.43 -7.07
CA CYS A 301 -3.61 6.67 -5.90
C CYS A 301 -2.73 5.46 -6.28
N LEU A 302 -2.10 4.85 -5.29
CA LEU A 302 -1.09 3.81 -5.44
C LEU A 302 -1.62 2.50 -6.02
N ALA A 303 -2.50 1.86 -5.25
CA ALA A 303 -2.76 0.42 -5.37
C ALA A 303 -3.81 0.08 -6.42
N GLY A 304 -4.40 1.06 -7.09
CA GLY A 304 -5.59 0.83 -7.89
C GLY A 304 -6.78 0.46 -7.02
N LEU A 305 -7.52 -0.56 -7.44
CA LEU A 305 -8.71 -1.01 -6.72
C LEU A 305 -8.31 -2.00 -5.64
N ASP A 306 -8.25 -1.53 -4.40
CA ASP A 306 -7.52 -2.22 -3.35
C ASP A 306 -8.42 -2.71 -2.20
N MET A 307 -8.20 -3.97 -1.81
CA MET A 307 -8.93 -4.73 -0.79
C MET A 307 -10.45 -4.52 -0.82
N VAL A 308 -11.03 -4.49 -2.02
CA VAL A 308 -12.48 -4.34 -2.17
C VAL A 308 -13.17 -5.68 -2.04
N LEU A 309 -14.26 -5.71 -1.28
CA LEU A 309 -15.11 -6.88 -1.11
C LEU A 309 -16.36 -6.71 -1.97
N LEU A 310 -16.58 -7.62 -2.91
CA LEU A 310 -17.70 -7.61 -3.84
C LEU A 310 -18.58 -8.85 -3.68
N PRO A 311 -19.87 -8.77 -4.01
CA PRO A 311 -20.75 -9.92 -3.94
C PRO A 311 -20.41 -10.91 -5.08
N LEU A 312 -20.59 -12.21 -4.85
CA LEU A 312 -20.50 -13.22 -5.93
C LEU A 312 -21.51 -12.95 -7.06
N SER A 313 -22.61 -12.25 -6.77
CA SER A 313 -23.63 -11.86 -7.74
C SER A 313 -23.15 -10.83 -8.79
N VAL A 314 -21.97 -10.22 -8.62
CA VAL A 314 -21.37 -9.30 -9.62
C VAL A 314 -21.20 -9.98 -11.00
N GLY A 315 -21.01 -11.30 -11.02
CA GLY A 315 -20.79 -12.05 -12.25
C GLY A 315 -19.39 -11.86 -12.86
N ARG A 316 -18.94 -12.90 -13.58
CA ARG A 316 -17.59 -12.96 -14.16
C ARG A 316 -17.34 -11.90 -15.24
N GLU A 317 -18.35 -11.58 -16.04
CA GLU A 317 -18.23 -10.60 -17.13
C GLU A 317 -18.05 -9.17 -16.60
N ASP A 318 -18.86 -8.75 -15.63
CA ASP A 318 -18.77 -7.38 -15.10
C ASP A 318 -17.53 -7.21 -14.21
N LEU A 319 -17.14 -8.24 -13.47
CA LEU A 319 -15.85 -8.25 -12.79
C LEU A 319 -14.68 -8.12 -13.77
N ALA A 320 -14.72 -8.81 -14.91
CA ALA A 320 -13.69 -8.67 -15.95
C ALA A 320 -13.65 -7.25 -16.54
N LYS A 321 -14.79 -6.57 -16.68
CA LYS A 321 -14.84 -5.16 -17.10
C LYS A 321 -14.23 -4.23 -16.05
N LEU A 322 -14.57 -4.42 -14.78
CA LEU A 322 -13.99 -3.65 -13.68
C LEU A 322 -12.45 -3.82 -13.61
N ILE A 323 -11.96 -5.06 -13.72
CA ILE A 323 -10.52 -5.33 -13.82
C ILE A 323 -9.91 -4.57 -14.99
N ARG A 324 -10.56 -4.63 -16.16
CA ARG A 324 -10.08 -3.94 -17.37
C ARG A 324 -10.01 -2.43 -17.19
N ASP A 325 -10.98 -1.81 -16.52
CA ASP A 325 -10.99 -0.36 -16.29
C ASP A 325 -9.79 0.07 -15.44
N VAL A 326 -9.50 -0.68 -14.37
CA VAL A 326 -8.34 -0.42 -13.51
C VAL A 326 -7.02 -0.69 -14.24
N ILE A 327 -6.91 -1.78 -15.02
CA ILE A 327 -5.72 -2.04 -15.85
C ILE A 327 -5.53 -0.95 -16.92
N ALA A 328 -6.62 -0.39 -17.47
CA ALA A 328 -6.53 0.70 -18.44
C ALA A 328 -5.97 1.98 -17.82
N SER A 329 -6.34 2.30 -16.57
CA SER A 329 -5.83 3.46 -15.85
C SER A 329 -4.30 3.44 -15.66
N SER A 330 -3.71 2.24 -15.57
CA SER A 330 -2.25 2.10 -15.44
C SER A 330 -1.49 2.62 -16.67
N ARG A 331 -2.13 2.59 -17.85
CA ARG A 331 -1.56 3.15 -19.08
C ARG A 331 -1.56 4.68 -19.06
N VAL A 332 -2.56 5.28 -18.43
CA VAL A 332 -2.64 6.74 -18.22
C VAL A 332 -1.59 7.17 -17.21
N LYS A 333 -1.46 6.42 -16.11
CA LYS A 333 -0.48 6.70 -15.04
C LYS A 333 0.97 6.42 -15.45
N GLY A 334 1.19 5.50 -16.39
CA GLY A 334 2.53 5.09 -16.82
C GLY A 334 3.30 4.27 -15.77
N ARG A 335 2.61 3.71 -14.77
CA ARG A 335 3.18 2.91 -13.67
C ARG A 335 2.37 1.62 -13.46
N THR A 336 2.96 0.64 -12.78
CA THR A 336 2.25 -0.58 -12.35
C THR A 336 1.15 -0.19 -11.37
N ILE A 337 -0.03 -0.77 -11.55
CA ILE A 337 -1.18 -0.64 -10.66
C ILE A 337 -1.64 -2.02 -10.22
N GLY A 338 -2.07 -2.14 -8.97
CA GLY A 338 -2.61 -3.36 -8.39
C GLY A 338 -4.13 -3.46 -8.45
N LEU A 339 -4.64 -4.66 -8.19
CA LEU A 339 -6.02 -4.90 -7.84
C LEU A 339 -6.05 -6.00 -6.80
N ARG A 340 -6.77 -5.77 -5.70
CA ARG A 340 -7.10 -6.78 -4.70
C ARG A 340 -8.61 -6.81 -4.55
N ILE A 341 -9.23 -7.83 -5.13
CA ILE A 341 -10.67 -8.01 -5.14
C ILE A 341 -10.98 -9.31 -4.40
N ILE A 342 -11.84 -9.21 -3.40
CA ILE A 342 -12.33 -10.33 -2.61
C ILE A 342 -13.79 -10.53 -3.01
N LEU A 343 -14.18 -11.76 -3.30
CA LEU A 343 -15.58 -12.11 -3.56
C LEU A 343 -16.13 -12.84 -2.35
N ALA A 344 -17.40 -12.57 -2.01
CA ALA A 344 -18.08 -13.26 -0.92
C ALA A 344 -19.54 -13.55 -1.25
N ASP A 345 -20.07 -14.60 -0.64
CA ASP A 345 -21.49 -14.98 -0.69
C ASP A 345 -22.29 -14.12 0.30
N ALA A 346 -22.45 -12.85 -0.04
CA ALA A 346 -23.16 -11.83 0.73
C ALA A 346 -23.58 -10.69 -0.20
N GLU A 347 -24.60 -9.94 0.17
CA GLU A 347 -25.17 -8.84 -0.62
C GLU A 347 -24.56 -7.48 -0.26
N PRO A 348 -24.58 -6.48 -1.17
CA PRO A 348 -24.10 -5.14 -0.87
C PRO A 348 -24.72 -4.54 0.41
N GLY A 349 -23.87 -4.00 1.29
CA GLY A 349 -24.26 -3.46 2.60
C GLY A 349 -24.26 -4.50 3.73
N GLU A 350 -24.12 -5.79 3.43
CA GLU A 350 -23.80 -6.80 4.44
C GLU A 350 -22.31 -6.74 4.80
N GLN A 351 -21.94 -7.40 5.91
CA GLN A 351 -20.55 -7.47 6.37
C GLN A 351 -20.08 -8.92 6.47
N VAL A 352 -18.84 -9.17 6.06
CA VAL A 352 -18.16 -10.45 6.17
C VAL A 352 -16.97 -10.28 7.11
N GLU A 353 -16.81 -11.22 8.05
CA GLU A 353 -15.64 -11.25 8.93
C GLU A 353 -14.43 -11.76 8.14
N LEU A 354 -13.37 -10.94 8.05
CA LEU A 354 -12.13 -11.24 7.34
C LEU A 354 -10.92 -11.17 8.28
N ARG A 355 -10.66 -12.25 9.05
CA ARG A 355 -9.54 -12.40 10.00
C ARG A 355 -9.08 -11.08 10.65
N ARG A 356 -7.93 -10.55 10.21
CA ARG A 356 -7.26 -9.36 10.78
C ARG A 356 -7.87 -8.04 10.32
N PHE A 357 -8.76 -8.06 9.34
CA PHE A 357 -9.46 -6.91 8.77
C PHE A 357 -10.82 -6.65 9.46
N GLY A 358 -11.24 -7.59 10.33
CA GLY A 358 -12.50 -7.48 11.06
C GLY A 358 -13.71 -7.65 10.16
N LYS A 359 -14.80 -6.95 10.49
CA LYS A 359 -16.00 -6.90 9.66
C LYS A 359 -15.80 -5.97 8.47
N VAL A 360 -15.77 -6.53 7.27
CA VAL A 360 -15.57 -5.80 6.02
C VAL A 360 -16.91 -5.77 5.26
N PRO A 361 -17.39 -4.58 4.85
CA PRO A 361 -18.64 -4.45 4.12
C PRO A 361 -18.50 -4.93 2.67
N VAL A 362 -19.54 -5.58 2.16
CA VAL A 362 -19.68 -5.90 0.75
C VAL A 362 -20.10 -4.64 0.01
N MET A 363 -19.32 -4.21 -0.97
CA MET A 363 -19.58 -3.00 -1.75
C MET A 363 -20.56 -3.27 -2.89
N MET A 364 -21.25 -2.21 -3.33
CA MET A 364 -21.82 -2.21 -4.68
C MET A 364 -20.69 -2.21 -5.71
N PRO A 365 -20.75 -3.07 -6.75
CA PRO A 365 -19.77 -3.09 -7.85
C PRO A 365 -19.60 -1.73 -8.55
#